data_AF-A0A374NTV5-F1
#
_entry.id   AF-A0A374NTV5-F1
#
_cell.length_a   1.000
_cell.length_b   1.000
_cell.length_c   1.000
_cell.angle_alpha   90.00
_cell.angle_beta   90.00
_cell.angle_gamma   90.00
#
_symmetry.space_group_name_H-M   'P 1'
#
loop_
_entity.id
_entity.type
_entity.pdbx_description
1 polymer ?
#
loop_
_entity_poly.entity_id
_entity_poly.type
_entity_poly.pdbx_seq_one_letter_code
_entity_poly.pdbx_strand_id
1 'polypeptide(L)'
;MEQEEEKNIIIEFQRKVLQEANCTAEMLAYLDEIDDDVFREYYCICALDGMTVEEIRRIDSIAVQDWRVKIKHIKEERLNFLENIFVPNSEMQKQISELHDKAGKVFQETEELRITLNATLQQTLDIQKNALTEQRESYQNSLAAKEELIKERDEKIQSLVNEIEQNKKIWQTEKKTLLLQLEEKKII
;
A
#
# COMPACT_ATOMS: atom_id res chain seq x y z
N MET A 1 28.86 -62.32 14.72
CA MET A 1 29.65 -61.11 15.02
C MET A 1 29.38 -60.07 13.93
N GLU A 2 29.61 -60.39 12.65
CA GLU A 2 29.35 -59.47 11.52
C GLU A 2 27.89 -58.99 11.39
N GLN A 3 26.89 -59.88 11.55
CA GLN A 3 25.46 -59.50 11.45
C GLN A 3 24.99 -58.55 12.57
N GLU A 4 25.56 -58.69 13.77
CA GLU A 4 25.22 -57.84 14.91
C GLU A 4 25.84 -56.45 14.75
N GLU A 5 27.04 -56.38 14.17
CA GLU A 5 27.72 -55.14 13.86
C GLU A 5 26.99 -54.37 12.75
N GLU A 6 26.53 -55.06 11.71
CA GLU A 6 25.71 -54.48 10.63
C GLU A 6 24.38 -53.92 11.15
N LYS A 7 23.69 -54.67 12.02
CA LYS A 7 22.47 -54.22 12.70
C LYS A 7 22.70 -52.94 13.50
N ASN A 8 23.76 -52.88 14.30
CA ASN A 8 24.09 -51.71 15.11
C ASN A 8 24.40 -50.47 14.24
N ILE A 9 25.07 -50.65 13.10
CA ILE A 9 25.33 -49.56 12.15
C ILE A 9 24.01 -49.00 11.59
N ILE A 10 23.06 -49.87 11.22
CA ILE A 10 21.76 -49.45 10.68
C ILE A 10 20.95 -48.67 11.74
N ILE A 11 20.92 -49.16 12.98
CA ILE A 11 20.22 -48.52 14.09
C ILE A 11 20.77 -47.12 14.38
N GLU A 12 22.10 -46.97 14.46
CA GLU A 12 22.77 -45.69 14.67
C GLU A 12 22.51 -44.72 13.51
N PHE A 13 22.53 -45.21 12.27
CA PHE A 13 22.20 -44.39 11.10
C PHE A 13 20.76 -43.89 11.14
N GLN A 14 19.79 -44.77 11.41
CA GLN A 14 18.38 -44.40 11.53
C GLN A 14 18.16 -43.39 12.65
N ARG A 15 18.83 -43.55 13.79
CA ARG A 15 18.77 -42.61 14.92
C ARG A 15 19.26 -41.23 14.52
N LYS A 16 20.39 -41.16 13.80
CA LYS A 16 20.94 -39.90 13.30
C LYS A 16 19.98 -39.21 12.33
N VAL A 17 19.38 -39.95 11.39
CA VAL A 17 18.39 -39.41 10.45
C VAL A 17 17.19 -38.82 11.18
N LEU A 18 16.65 -39.53 12.18
CA LEU A 18 15.53 -39.06 12.99
C LEU A 18 15.88 -37.81 13.81
N GLN A 19 17.10 -37.73 14.35
CA GLN A 19 17.60 -36.54 15.03
C GLN A 19 17.71 -35.33 14.09
N GLU A 20 18.25 -35.54 12.88
CA GLU A 20 18.33 -34.49 11.85
C GLU A 20 16.95 -34.03 11.38
N ALA A 21 15.95 -34.93 11.40
CA ALA A 21 14.55 -34.60 11.14
C ALA A 21 13.83 -33.92 12.33
N ASN A 22 14.53 -33.63 13.43
CA ASN A 22 13.98 -33.07 14.67
C ASN A 22 12.89 -33.94 15.34
N CYS A 23 12.94 -35.26 15.19
CA CYS A 23 12.08 -36.15 15.98
C CYS A 23 12.36 -35.98 17.48
N THR A 24 11.33 -36.14 18.31
CA THR A 24 11.45 -35.92 19.75
C THR A 24 12.33 -36.98 20.42
N ALA A 25 12.97 -36.61 21.54
CA ALA A 25 13.74 -37.58 22.33
C ALA A 25 12.87 -38.76 22.82
N GLU A 26 11.58 -38.52 23.09
CA GLU A 26 10.62 -39.56 23.43
C GLU A 26 10.39 -40.54 22.28
N MET A 27 10.26 -40.04 21.04
CA MET A 27 10.12 -40.89 19.85
C MET A 27 11.36 -41.78 19.66
N LEU A 28 12.56 -41.19 19.79
CA LEU A 28 13.82 -41.93 19.67
C LEU A 28 13.91 -43.05 20.73
N ALA A 29 13.61 -42.72 21.99
CA ALA A 29 13.63 -43.68 23.08
C ALA A 29 12.64 -44.83 22.84
N TYR A 30 11.43 -44.52 22.38
CA TYR A 30 10.43 -45.54 22.08
C TYR A 30 10.84 -46.45 20.92
N LEU A 31 11.43 -45.91 19.85
CA LEU A 31 11.92 -46.72 18.73
C LEU A 31 13.10 -47.61 19.13
N ASP A 32 13.91 -47.19 20.10
CA ASP A 32 15.02 -48.00 20.65
C ASP A 32 14.51 -49.16 21.52
N GLU A 33 13.26 -49.13 21.99
CA GLU A 33 12.61 -50.23 22.73
C GLU A 33 11.97 -51.28 21.80
N ILE A 34 11.92 -51.05 20.49
CA ILE A 34 11.34 -51.99 19.52
C ILE A 34 12.37 -53.07 19.17
N ASP A 35 12.13 -54.30 19.64
CA ASP A 35 13.02 -55.44 19.43
C ASP A 35 13.10 -55.93 17.96
N ASP A 36 12.00 -55.81 17.21
CA ASP A 36 11.90 -56.28 15.83
C ASP A 36 12.36 -55.20 14.85
N ASP A 37 13.50 -55.45 14.19
CA ASP A 37 14.14 -54.49 13.28
C ASP A 37 13.25 -54.08 12.11
N VAL A 38 12.41 -55.00 11.61
CA VAL A 38 11.51 -54.72 10.49
C VAL A 38 10.41 -53.77 10.94
N PHE A 39 9.80 -54.00 12.10
CA PHE A 39 8.80 -53.08 12.63
C PHE A 39 9.41 -51.73 12.98
N ARG A 40 10.61 -51.72 13.58
CA ARG A 40 11.36 -50.50 13.88
C ARG A 40 11.56 -49.64 12.64
N GLU A 41 11.96 -50.24 11.52
CA GLU A 41 12.10 -49.54 10.23
C GLU A 41 10.80 -48.86 9.78
N TYR A 42 9.67 -49.58 9.82
CA TYR A 42 8.38 -49.02 9.46
C TYR A 42 7.99 -47.85 10.38
N TYR A 43 8.23 -47.97 11.68
CA TYR A 43 7.94 -46.90 12.63
C TYR A 43 8.88 -45.71 12.50
N CYS A 44 10.15 -45.91 12.11
CA CYS A 44 11.04 -44.80 11.75
C CYS A 44 10.47 -43.99 10.59
N ILE A 45 9.91 -44.64 9.56
CA ILE A 45 9.26 -43.95 8.44
C ILE A 45 8.03 -43.17 8.93
N CYS A 46 7.18 -43.77 9.75
CA CYS A 46 6.01 -43.08 10.33
C CYS A 46 6.42 -41.84 11.15
N ALA A 47 7.49 -41.94 11.93
CA ALA A 47 8.03 -40.81 12.70
C ALA A 47 8.55 -39.68 11.78
N LEU A 48 9.20 -40.04 10.67
CA LEU A 48 9.67 -39.07 9.66
C LEU A 48 8.52 -38.35 8.94
N ASP A 49 7.37 -39.00 8.77
CA ASP A 49 6.16 -38.35 8.25
C ASP A 49 5.53 -37.39 9.27
N GLY A 50 5.97 -37.42 10.53
CA GLY A 50 5.51 -36.54 11.60
C GLY A 50 4.44 -37.15 12.52
N MET A 51 4.21 -38.47 12.46
CA MET A 51 3.32 -39.14 13.42
C MET A 51 3.87 -39.02 14.84
N THR A 52 2.99 -38.82 15.84
CA THR A 52 3.41 -38.72 17.24
C THR A 52 3.74 -40.10 17.82
N VAL A 53 4.47 -40.11 18.92
CA VAL A 53 4.83 -41.36 19.62
C VAL A 53 3.58 -42.11 20.10
N GLU A 54 2.53 -41.40 20.50
CA GLU A 54 1.24 -42.00 20.90
C GLU A 54 0.53 -42.66 19.72
N GLU A 55 0.58 -42.03 18.54
CA GLU A 55 -0.01 -42.61 17.33
C GLU A 55 0.71 -43.89 16.94
N ILE A 56 2.04 -43.91 16.99
CA ILE A 56 2.83 -45.11 16.72
C ILE A 56 2.61 -46.19 17.79
N ARG A 57 2.61 -45.84 19.09
CA ARG A 57 2.31 -46.77 20.20
C ARG A 57 0.95 -47.43 20.02
N ARG A 58 -0.06 -46.67 19.59
CA ARG A 58 -1.39 -47.22 19.31
C ARG A 58 -1.35 -48.27 18.21
N ILE A 59 -0.62 -48.02 17.12
CA ILE A 59 -0.45 -48.99 16.02
C ILE A 59 0.29 -50.25 16.50
N ASP A 60 1.37 -50.07 17.27
CA ASP A 60 2.20 -51.16 17.77
C ASP A 60 1.49 -52.07 18.78
N SER A 61 0.61 -51.49 19.61
CA SER A 61 -0.15 -52.20 20.65
C SER A 61 -1.15 -53.23 20.11
N ILE A 62 -1.43 -53.24 18.82
CA ILE A 62 -2.37 -54.19 18.21
C ILE A 62 -1.72 -55.55 18.11
N ALA A 63 -2.24 -56.49 18.89
CA ALA A 63 -1.83 -57.89 18.82
C ALA A 63 -2.29 -58.51 17.49
N VAL A 64 -1.32 -58.98 16.70
CA VAL A 64 -1.56 -59.67 15.44
C VAL A 64 -0.78 -60.97 15.40
N GLN A 65 -1.42 -62.01 14.92
CA GLN A 65 -0.87 -63.37 14.88
C GLN A 65 0.16 -63.57 13.76
N ASP A 66 0.19 -62.67 12.75
CA ASP A 66 1.07 -62.72 11.59
C ASP A 66 1.75 -61.36 11.36
N TRP A 67 3.07 -61.36 11.26
CA TRP A 67 3.91 -60.18 11.01
C TRP A 67 3.53 -59.45 9.72
N ARG A 68 3.05 -60.18 8.70
CA ARG A 68 2.59 -59.58 7.43
C ARG A 68 1.33 -58.74 7.63
N VAL A 69 0.44 -59.20 8.50
CA VAL A 69 -0.77 -58.48 8.87
C VAL A 69 -0.40 -57.23 9.67
N LYS A 70 0.59 -57.31 10.57
CA LYS A 70 1.13 -56.13 11.27
C LYS A 70 1.64 -55.07 10.31
N ILE A 71 2.51 -55.45 9.38
CA ILE A 71 3.06 -54.52 8.38
C ILE A 71 1.97 -53.91 7.52
N LYS A 72 0.98 -54.70 7.09
CA LYS A 72 -0.16 -54.19 6.31
C LYS A 72 -0.90 -53.11 7.10
N HIS A 73 -1.17 -53.37 8.37
CA HIS A 73 -1.86 -52.42 9.24
C HIS A 73 -1.05 -51.13 9.44
N ILE A 74 0.26 -51.22 9.69
CA ILE A 74 1.14 -50.04 9.81
C ILE A 74 1.07 -49.18 8.54
N LYS A 75 1.10 -49.81 7.36
CA LYS A 75 1.00 -49.10 6.07
C LYS A 75 -0.35 -48.42 5.88
N GLU A 76 -1.44 -49.08 6.28
CA GLU A 76 -2.80 -48.52 6.20
C GLU A 76 -2.96 -47.30 7.12
N GLU A 77 -2.50 -47.39 8.36
CA GLU A 77 -2.57 -46.27 9.32
C GLU A 77 -1.70 -45.09 8.88
N ARG A 78 -0.49 -45.36 8.38
CA ARG A 78 0.39 -44.34 7.80
C ARG A 78 -0.26 -43.64 6.60
N LEU A 79 -0.89 -44.41 5.71
CA LEU A 79 -1.58 -43.84 4.55
C LEU A 79 -2.73 -42.93 4.99
N ASN A 80 -3.56 -43.37 5.93
CA ASN A 80 -4.65 -42.58 6.49
C ASN A 80 -4.14 -41.26 7.11
N PHE A 81 -3.02 -41.31 7.84
CA PHE A 81 -2.39 -40.12 8.42
C PHE A 81 -1.96 -39.13 7.34
N LEU A 82 -1.24 -39.60 6.32
CA LEU A 82 -0.78 -38.77 5.21
C LEU A 82 -1.95 -38.20 4.40
N GLU A 83 -3.02 -38.97 4.19
CA GLU A 83 -4.23 -38.47 3.53
C GLU A 83 -4.86 -37.31 4.32
N ASN A 84 -4.95 -37.43 5.65
CA ASN A 84 -5.49 -36.36 6.49
C ASN A 84 -4.67 -35.06 6.47
N ILE A 85 -3.35 -35.15 6.24
CA ILE A 85 -2.46 -33.98 6.20
C ILE A 85 -2.40 -33.35 4.81
N PHE A 86 -2.31 -34.17 3.75
CA PHE A 86 -2.00 -33.69 2.40
C PHE A 86 -3.21 -33.60 1.48
N VAL A 87 -4.28 -34.36 1.75
CA VAL A 87 -5.52 -34.20 0.99
C VAL A 87 -6.25 -33.00 1.58
N PRO A 88 -6.55 -31.96 0.79
CA PRO A 88 -7.30 -30.81 1.29
C PRO A 88 -8.62 -31.30 1.87
N ASN A 89 -8.75 -31.27 3.19
CA ASN A 89 -10.03 -31.54 3.81
C ASN A 89 -11.01 -30.42 3.44
N SER A 90 -12.30 -30.71 3.53
CA SER A 90 -13.35 -29.75 3.15
C SER A 90 -13.25 -28.42 3.92
N GLU A 91 -12.66 -28.44 5.12
CA GLU A 91 -12.46 -27.26 5.95
C GLU A 91 -11.34 -26.34 5.42
N MET A 92 -10.17 -26.89 5.07
CA MET A 92 -9.07 -26.11 4.50
C MET A 92 -9.46 -25.53 3.14
N GLN A 93 -10.16 -26.29 2.29
CA GLN A 93 -10.70 -25.77 1.03
C GLN A 93 -11.72 -24.64 1.24
N LYS A 94 -12.56 -24.76 2.27
CA LYS A 94 -13.51 -23.71 2.63
C LYS A 94 -12.79 -22.45 3.09
N GLN A 95 -11.76 -22.57 3.92
CA GLN A 95 -10.95 -21.43 4.37
C GLN A 95 -10.25 -20.72 3.20
N ILE A 96 -9.66 -21.49 2.27
CA ILE A 96 -9.05 -20.94 1.05
C ILE A 96 -10.08 -20.20 0.20
N SER A 97 -11.27 -20.78 0.02
CA SER A 97 -12.36 -20.15 -0.74
C SER A 97 -12.84 -18.86 -0.08
N GLU A 98 -13.04 -18.86 1.23
CA GLU A 98 -13.44 -17.66 1.98
C GLU A 98 -12.39 -16.55 1.91
N LEU A 99 -11.10 -16.90 1.97
CA LEU A 99 -10.00 -15.95 1.81
C LEU A 99 -9.97 -15.37 0.39
N HIS A 100 -10.15 -16.21 -0.62
CA HIS A 100 -10.21 -15.77 -2.01
C HIS A 100 -11.38 -14.80 -2.24
N ASP A 101 -12.57 -15.11 -1.71
CA ASP A 101 -13.74 -14.24 -1.81
C ASP A 101 -13.55 -12.90 -1.10
N LYS A 102 -12.95 -12.92 0.11
CA LYS A 102 -12.62 -11.69 0.85
C LYS A 102 -11.60 -10.85 0.09
N ALA A 103 -10.55 -11.46 -0.45
CA ALA A 103 -9.56 -10.76 -1.26
C ALA A 103 -10.22 -10.12 -2.48
N GLY A 104 -11.08 -10.87 -3.20
CA GLY A 104 -11.82 -10.35 -4.35
C GLY A 104 -12.68 -9.13 -4.02
N LYS A 105 -13.42 -9.15 -2.91
CA LYS A 105 -14.21 -8.01 -2.46
C LYS A 105 -13.36 -6.78 -2.15
N VAL A 106 -12.28 -6.94 -1.39
CA VAL A 106 -11.37 -5.83 -1.05
C VAL A 106 -10.75 -5.23 -2.30
N PHE A 107 -10.36 -6.04 -3.28
CA PHE A 107 -9.84 -5.54 -4.56
C PHE A 107 -10.88 -4.71 -5.31
N GLN A 108 -12.11 -5.19 -5.39
CA GLN A 108 -13.18 -4.47 -6.08
C GLN A 108 -13.51 -3.14 -5.39
N GLU A 109 -13.69 -3.14 -4.07
CA GLU A 109 -13.96 -1.92 -3.29
C GLU A 109 -12.83 -0.90 -3.41
N THR A 110 -11.58 -1.36 -3.42
CA THR A 110 -10.40 -0.50 -3.59
C THR A 110 -10.38 0.14 -4.98
N GLU A 111 -10.73 -0.61 -6.01
CA GLU A 111 -10.78 -0.10 -7.38
C GLU A 111 -11.89 0.94 -7.57
N GLU A 112 -13.09 0.68 -7.01
CA GLU A 112 -14.19 1.64 -7.00
C GLU A 112 -13.80 2.93 -6.28
N LEU A 113 -13.19 2.84 -5.09
CA LEU A 113 -12.69 3.99 -4.34
C LEU A 113 -11.64 4.79 -5.12
N ARG A 114 -10.72 4.12 -5.82
CA ARG A 114 -9.69 4.76 -6.65
C ARG A 114 -10.31 5.55 -7.79
N ILE A 115 -11.34 5.01 -8.44
CA ILE A 115 -12.07 5.68 -9.53
C ILE A 115 -12.79 6.92 -8.99
N THR A 116 -13.54 6.78 -7.89
CA THR A 116 -14.26 7.90 -7.28
C THR A 116 -13.31 9.00 -6.83
N LEU A 117 -12.21 8.65 -6.15
CA LEU A 117 -11.23 9.62 -5.68
C LEU A 117 -10.62 10.42 -6.84
N ASN A 118 -10.23 9.75 -7.93
CA ASN A 118 -9.68 10.42 -9.10
C ASN A 118 -10.70 11.38 -9.75
N ALA A 119 -11.97 10.97 -9.84
CA ALA A 119 -13.03 11.81 -10.37
C ALA A 119 -13.24 13.06 -9.49
N THR A 120 -13.29 12.91 -8.17
CA THR A 120 -13.44 14.03 -7.23
C THR A 120 -12.24 14.97 -7.24
N LEU A 121 -11.01 14.44 -7.35
CA LEU A 121 -9.80 15.26 -7.46
C LEU A 121 -9.81 16.09 -8.74
N GLN A 122 -10.16 15.47 -9.88
CA GLN A 122 -10.26 16.18 -11.16
C GLN A 122 -11.31 17.28 -11.11
N GLN A 123 -12.49 16.98 -10.57
CA GLN A 123 -13.56 17.97 -10.40
C GLN A 123 -13.12 19.14 -9.50
N THR A 124 -12.40 18.85 -8.42
CA THR A 124 -11.89 19.88 -7.49
C THR A 124 -10.85 20.78 -8.17
N LEU A 125 -9.95 20.19 -8.97
CA LEU A 125 -8.96 20.93 -9.75
C LEU A 125 -9.65 21.88 -10.75
N ASP A 126 -10.70 21.42 -11.43
CA ASP A 126 -11.43 22.23 -12.39
C ASP A 126 -12.15 23.41 -11.71
N ILE A 127 -12.77 23.17 -10.54
CA ILE A 127 -13.39 24.23 -9.74
C ILE A 127 -12.35 25.28 -9.32
N GLN A 128 -11.19 24.85 -8.82
CA GLN A 128 -10.12 25.76 -8.40
C GLN A 128 -9.58 26.58 -9.57
N LYS A 129 -9.41 25.95 -10.74
CA LYS A 129 -8.94 26.61 -11.96
C LYS A 129 -9.93 27.68 -12.43
N ASN A 130 -11.22 27.39 -12.39
CA ASN A 130 -12.26 28.34 -12.77
C ASN A 130 -12.31 29.53 -11.81
N ALA A 131 -12.30 29.27 -10.49
CA ALA A 131 -12.28 30.34 -9.48
C ALA A 131 -11.06 31.27 -9.62
N LEU A 132 -9.88 30.72 -9.89
CA LEU A 132 -8.67 31.52 -10.15
C LEU A 132 -8.78 32.34 -11.44
N THR A 133 -9.41 31.79 -12.48
CA THR A 133 -9.61 32.48 -13.75
C THR A 133 -10.58 33.66 -13.58
N GLU A 134 -11.71 33.44 -12.92
CA GLU A 134 -12.69 34.49 -12.59
C GLU A 134 -12.06 35.60 -11.73
N GLN A 135 -11.25 35.23 -10.73
CA GLN A 135 -10.55 36.20 -9.89
C GLN A 135 -9.56 37.04 -10.71
N ARG A 136 -8.80 36.40 -11.61
CA ARG A 136 -7.87 37.09 -12.51
C ARG A 136 -8.60 38.06 -13.44
N GLU A 137 -9.70 37.63 -14.05
CA GLU A 137 -10.51 38.48 -14.93
C GLU A 137 -11.09 39.68 -14.18
N SER A 138 -11.59 39.46 -12.95
CA SER A 138 -12.09 40.53 -12.09
C SER A 138 -11.03 41.59 -11.80
N TYR A 139 -9.82 41.17 -11.41
CA TYR A 139 -8.72 42.11 -11.17
C TYR A 139 -8.30 42.83 -12.44
N GLN A 140 -8.26 42.15 -13.56
CA GLN A 140 -7.90 42.74 -14.85
C GLN A 140 -8.92 43.81 -15.28
N ASN A 141 -10.21 43.56 -15.10
CA ASN A 141 -11.27 44.54 -15.34
C ASN A 141 -11.16 45.75 -14.41
N SER A 142 -10.86 45.53 -13.13
CA SER A 142 -10.67 46.62 -12.16
C SER A 142 -9.44 47.48 -12.49
N LEU A 143 -8.34 46.86 -12.93
CA LEU A 143 -7.15 47.56 -13.38
C LEU A 143 -7.44 48.43 -14.61
N ALA A 144 -8.09 47.86 -15.63
CA ALA A 144 -8.46 48.60 -16.83
C ALA A 144 -9.36 49.81 -16.52
N ALA A 145 -10.34 49.65 -15.61
CA ALA A 145 -11.19 50.75 -15.17
C ALA A 145 -10.41 51.86 -14.45
N LYS A 146 -9.40 51.49 -13.65
CA LYS A 146 -8.53 52.46 -12.97
C LYS A 146 -7.58 53.16 -13.96
N GLU A 147 -7.08 52.47 -14.97
CA GLU A 147 -6.24 53.05 -16.02
C GLU A 147 -7.02 54.12 -16.81
N GLU A 148 -8.27 53.85 -17.19
CA GLU A 148 -9.08 54.86 -17.89
C GLU A 148 -9.38 56.07 -17.00
N LEU A 149 -9.68 55.85 -15.71
CA LEU A 149 -9.86 56.95 -14.75
C LEU A 149 -8.60 57.81 -14.60
N ILE A 150 -7.41 57.20 -14.56
CA ILE A 150 -6.14 57.94 -14.51
C ILE A 150 -5.99 58.79 -15.77
N LYS A 151 -6.24 58.21 -16.94
CA LYS A 151 -6.16 58.91 -18.22
C LYS A 151 -7.12 60.11 -18.30
N GLU A 152 -8.38 59.94 -17.88
CA GLU A 152 -9.34 61.05 -17.80
C GLU A 152 -8.85 62.18 -16.87
N ARG A 153 -8.23 61.81 -15.74
CA ARG A 153 -7.69 62.79 -14.78
C ARG A 153 -6.47 63.52 -15.36
N ASP A 154 -5.59 62.80 -16.05
CA ASP A 154 -4.42 63.38 -16.72
C ASP A 154 -4.85 64.35 -17.83
N GLU A 155 -5.85 63.98 -18.65
CA GLU A 155 -6.43 64.86 -19.66
C GLU A 155 -7.01 66.14 -19.03
N LYS A 156 -7.72 66.00 -17.89
CA LYS A 156 -8.27 67.16 -17.18
C LYS A 156 -7.17 68.05 -16.59
N ILE A 157 -6.12 67.46 -16.02
CA ILE A 157 -4.96 68.19 -15.52
C ILE A 157 -4.31 68.99 -16.65
N GLN A 158 -4.09 68.37 -17.81
CA GLN A 158 -3.50 69.04 -18.96
C GLN A 158 -4.35 70.20 -19.47
N SER A 159 -5.68 70.03 -19.51
CA SER A 159 -6.60 71.12 -19.85
C SER A 159 -6.48 72.31 -18.88
N LEU A 160 -6.43 72.05 -17.56
CA LEU A 160 -6.28 73.11 -16.56
C LEU A 160 -4.91 73.79 -16.61
N VAL A 161 -3.84 73.03 -16.85
CA VAL A 161 -2.49 73.58 -17.03
C VAL A 161 -2.46 74.54 -18.21
N ASN A 162 -3.05 74.16 -19.35
CA ASN A 162 -3.15 75.02 -20.53
C ASN A 162 -3.95 76.31 -20.26
N GLU A 163 -5.05 76.21 -19.51
CA GLU A 163 -5.87 77.38 -19.13
C GLU A 163 -5.10 78.34 -18.22
N ILE A 164 -4.38 77.83 -17.23
CA ILE A 164 -3.49 78.63 -16.36
C ILE A 164 -2.41 79.33 -17.19
N GLU A 165 -1.79 78.61 -18.13
CA GLU A 165 -0.76 79.16 -19.03
C GLU A 165 -1.32 80.33 -19.87
N GLN A 166 -2.54 80.18 -20.40
CA GLN A 166 -3.22 81.24 -21.16
C GLN A 166 -3.57 82.45 -20.28
N ASN A 167 -4.18 82.22 -19.12
CA ASN A 167 -4.53 83.27 -18.17
C ASN A 167 -3.29 84.07 -17.73
N LYS A 168 -2.16 83.38 -17.50
CA LYS A 168 -0.88 84.03 -17.18
C LYS A 168 -0.41 84.94 -18.32
N LYS A 169 -0.53 84.52 -19.59
CA LYS A 169 -0.18 85.36 -20.76
C LYS A 169 -1.08 86.59 -20.89
N ILE A 170 -2.39 86.42 -20.70
CA ILE A 170 -3.36 87.52 -20.73
C ILE A 170 -3.01 88.54 -19.65
N TRP A 171 -2.82 88.10 -18.41
CA TRP A 171 -2.47 88.98 -17.30
C TRP A 171 -1.16 89.74 -17.52
N GLN A 172 -0.13 89.10 -18.07
CA GLN A 172 1.13 89.78 -18.43
C GLN A 172 0.92 90.88 -19.48
N THR A 173 0.04 90.62 -20.45
CA THR A 173 -0.31 91.59 -21.50
C THR A 173 -1.07 92.77 -20.92
N GLU A 174 -2.12 92.51 -20.13
CA GLU A 174 -2.91 93.53 -19.44
C GLU A 174 -2.05 94.39 -18.52
N LYS A 175 -1.17 93.76 -17.74
CA LYS A 175 -0.21 94.46 -16.87
C LYS A 175 0.68 95.42 -17.67
N LYS A 176 1.20 94.97 -18.82
CA LYS A 176 2.03 95.81 -19.70
C LYS A 176 1.24 97.00 -20.27
N THR A 177 0.01 96.77 -20.70
CA THR A 177 -0.90 97.82 -21.20
C THR A 177 -1.21 98.86 -20.12
N LEU A 178 -1.53 98.42 -18.90
CA LEU A 178 -1.80 99.32 -17.78
C LEU A 178 -0.58 100.17 -17.40
N LEU A 179 0.63 99.59 -17.44
CA LEU A 179 1.87 100.33 -17.19
C LEU A 179 2.10 101.43 -18.23
N LEU A 180 1.87 101.15 -19.52
CA LEU A 180 1.95 102.14 -20.60
C LEU A 180 0.95 103.30 -20.37
N GLN A 181 -0.30 102.97 -20.05
CA GLN A 181 -1.33 103.99 -19.76
C GLN A 181 -0.99 104.87 -18.55
N LEU A 182 -0.32 104.30 -17.53
CA LEU A 182 0.16 105.03 -16.36
C LEU A 182 1.34 105.97 -16.70
N GLU A 183 2.24 105.57 -17.59
CA GLU A 183 3.32 106.42 -18.08
C GLU A 183 2.79 107.60 -18.90
N GLU A 184 1.83 107.36 -19.80
CA GLU A 184 1.18 108.41 -20.59
C GLU A 184 0.49 109.47 -19.71
N LYS A 185 -0.16 109.05 -18.61
CA LYS A 185 -0.81 109.96 -17.65
C LYS A 185 0.14 110.76 -16.77
N LYS A 186 1.43 110.38 -16.66
CA LYS A 186 2.43 111.13 -15.88
C LYS A 186 3.10 112.27 -16.67
N ILE A 187 2.86 112.34 -17.98
CA ILE A 187 3.48 113.33 -18.89
C ILE A 187 2.56 114.56 -19.11
N ILE A 188 1.37 114.58 -18.49
CA ILE A 188 0.46 115.73 -18.41
C ILE A 188 0.57 116.35 -17.02
#